data_AF-A0A9J7ZNY3-F1
#
_entry.id   AF-A0A9J7ZNY3-F1
#
_cell.length_a   1.000
_cell.length_b   1.000
_cell.length_c   1.000
_cell.angle_alpha   90.00
_cell.angle_beta   90.00
_cell.angle_gamma   90.00
#
_symmetry.space_group_name_H-M   'P 1'
#
loop_
_entity.id
_entity.type
_entity.pdbx_description
1 polymer ?
#
loop_
_entity_poly.entity_id
_entity_poly.type
_entity_poly.pdbx_seq_one_letter_code
_entity_poly.pdbx_strand_id
1 'polypeptide(L)'
;MRRSIVRNGGHFTGQQDVDLDVEFDVHLGIAHTRWATHGVPSPVNSHPQRSDKNNEFIVIHNGIITNYKDLKKFLESKGYEFESETDTETIAKLVKYIYDNRESDDITFTTLVEQVTQQLEGAFALVLKSVHYPGEAVGSRRGGPLLIGVRSDHKLSTDHIPILYRSSGKDKKSCNTLPRMDEDTCLFPVDEKAVEYYFASDASAVIEHTNRVIFLEDDDIAAVRDGRLSIHRIKRTAGDHPARAIQTLQMELQQIMKGNFSSFMQKEIFEQPESVVNTMRGRVNFENNTVILGGLKDHIKEIQRCRRLIMIACGTSYHAGVATRQVLEELTELPVMVELASDFLDRNTPVFRDDVCFFISQSGETADSLLALRYCKGRGALTVGITNTVGSSISRETDCGVHINAGPEIGVASTKAYTSQFVALIMFALLMCDDRISMQPRRREIIQGLKVLPDLIKEVLSLDEEIQKLAAELYQQKSVLIMGRGYHYATCLEGALKIKEITYMHSEGILAGELKHGPLALVDKLMPVIMIIMRDHTYTKCQNALQQVVARQGRPIVICDKDDYETIKNSSRTIKVPHSVDCLQGILSVIPLQLLSFHLAVLRGFDVDCPRNLAKSVTVE
;
A
#
# COMPACT_ATOMS: atom_id res chain seq x y z
N MET A 1 10.18 17.40 8.28
CA MET A 1 10.72 18.39 7.31
C MET A 1 10.22 18.05 5.91
N ARG A 2 9.01 18.48 5.52
CA ARG A 2 8.66 18.61 4.11
C ARG A 2 9.00 20.04 3.73
N ARG A 3 10.13 20.26 3.06
CA ARG A 3 10.40 21.55 2.40
C ARG A 3 9.88 21.39 0.98
N SER A 4 8.82 22.12 0.65
CA SER A 4 8.37 22.26 -0.74
C SER A 4 9.44 23.06 -1.47
N ILE A 5 10.15 22.42 -2.39
CA ILE A 5 11.13 23.09 -3.24
C ILE A 5 10.46 23.31 -4.58
N VAL A 6 10.15 24.57 -4.88
CA VAL A 6 9.61 24.97 -6.18
C VAL A 6 10.80 25.21 -7.10
N ARG A 7 10.94 24.41 -8.16
CA ARG A 7 11.83 24.71 -9.29
C ARG A 7 10.96 25.33 -10.39
N ASN A 8 10.88 26.66 -10.43
CA ASN A 8 10.33 27.37 -11.59
C ASN A 8 11.44 27.51 -12.65
N GLY A 9 11.09 27.55 -13.93
CA GLY A 9 12.03 27.54 -15.07
C GLY A 9 13.00 28.72 -15.08
N GLY A 10 14.04 28.66 -14.25
CA GLY A 10 15.01 29.75 -14.07
C GLY A 10 15.99 29.51 -12.93
N HIS A 11 15.57 29.53 -11.67
CA HIS A 11 16.49 29.56 -10.51
C HIS A 11 15.97 28.77 -9.29
N PHE A 12 16.88 28.33 -8.42
CA PHE A 12 16.53 27.85 -7.07
C PHE A 12 16.08 29.06 -6.24
N THR A 13 14.80 29.41 -6.28
CA THR A 13 14.23 30.41 -5.38
C THR A 13 13.52 29.71 -4.23
N GLY A 14 13.93 30.01 -3.00
CA GLY A 14 13.20 29.55 -1.83
C GLY A 14 11.87 30.30 -1.76
N GLN A 15 10.76 29.70 -2.18
CA GLN A 15 9.36 30.14 -1.99
C GLN A 15 9.00 31.62 -2.29
N GLN A 16 9.92 32.43 -2.81
CA GLN A 16 9.72 33.85 -3.13
C GLN A 16 9.84 34.05 -4.64
N ASP A 17 8.88 34.80 -5.17
CA ASP A 17 8.67 35.23 -6.57
C ASP A 17 8.04 34.20 -7.54
N VAL A 18 6.91 33.59 -7.15
CA VAL A 18 5.91 33.16 -8.14
C VAL A 18 4.89 34.28 -8.25
N ASP A 19 4.83 34.93 -9.42
CA ASP A 19 3.78 35.88 -9.72
C ASP A 19 2.46 35.12 -9.91
N LEU A 20 1.55 35.28 -8.95
CA LEU A 20 0.25 34.61 -8.95
C LEU A 20 -0.77 35.34 -9.83
N ASP A 21 -0.42 36.50 -10.38
CA ASP A 21 -1.31 37.32 -11.21
C ASP A 21 -1.15 37.02 -12.71
N VAL A 22 -0.16 36.21 -13.11
CA VAL A 22 0.03 35.81 -14.52
C VAL A 22 -0.96 34.72 -14.92
N GLU A 23 -1.74 35.00 -15.96
CA GLU A 23 -2.70 34.05 -16.55
C GLU A 23 -2.06 33.27 -17.70
N PHE A 24 -2.34 31.96 -17.75
CA PHE A 24 -1.87 31.06 -18.81
C PHE A 24 -3.04 30.30 -19.41
N ASP A 25 -3.31 30.51 -20.70
CA ASP A 25 -4.30 29.74 -21.45
C ASP A 25 -3.92 28.24 -21.54
N VAL A 26 -2.63 27.96 -21.66
CA VAL A 26 -2.07 26.60 -21.72
C VAL A 26 -0.81 26.53 -20.86
N HIS A 27 -0.81 25.64 -19.87
CA HIS A 27 0.34 25.42 -19.01
C HIS A 27 0.43 23.97 -18.52
N LEU A 28 1.66 23.47 -18.38
CA LEU A 28 1.96 22.19 -17.73
C LEU A 28 2.80 22.44 -16.48
N GLY A 29 2.28 22.10 -15.30
CA GLY A 29 3.03 22.02 -14.05
C GLY A 29 3.34 20.58 -13.68
N ILE A 30 4.54 20.32 -13.15
CA ILE A 30 4.89 19.02 -12.57
C ILE A 30 5.42 19.23 -11.14
N ALA A 31 5.03 18.35 -10.22
CA ALA A 31 5.40 18.39 -8.82
C ALA A 31 5.74 16.98 -8.30
N HIS A 32 6.58 16.89 -7.27
CA HIS A 32 7.04 15.60 -6.74
C HIS A 32 7.35 15.66 -5.26
N THR A 33 7.01 14.60 -4.53
CA THR A 33 7.44 14.37 -3.15
C THR A 33 8.37 13.16 -3.11
N ARG A 34 9.60 13.36 -2.62
CA ARG A 34 10.66 12.35 -2.72
C ARG A 34 10.91 11.62 -1.41
N TRP A 35 10.88 10.29 -1.46
CA TRP A 35 11.55 9.43 -0.49
C TRP A 35 12.91 9.03 -1.04
N ALA A 36 13.99 9.46 -0.38
CA ALA A 36 15.35 9.31 -0.90
C ALA A 36 15.86 7.86 -0.75
N THR A 37 15.98 7.14 -1.87
CA THR A 37 16.68 5.84 -1.98
C THR A 37 18.16 6.02 -2.31
N HIS A 38 18.47 6.91 -3.26
CA HIS A 38 19.83 7.30 -3.64
C HIS A 38 20.13 8.77 -3.30
N GLY A 39 21.30 9.04 -2.73
CA GLY A 39 21.73 10.39 -2.37
C GLY A 39 20.98 10.99 -1.18
N VAL A 40 21.63 11.91 -0.47
CA VAL A 40 21.06 12.55 0.72
C VAL A 40 19.84 13.43 0.37
N PRO A 41 18.84 13.57 1.26
CA PRO A 41 17.77 14.55 1.08
C PRO A 41 18.33 15.98 0.99
N SER A 42 18.40 16.53 -0.23
CA SER A 42 18.93 17.87 -0.51
C SER A 42 18.18 18.51 -1.68
N PRO A 43 18.20 19.85 -1.84
CA PRO A 43 17.58 20.52 -2.98
C PRO A 43 18.07 20.04 -4.35
N VAL A 44 19.34 19.64 -4.44
CA VAL A 44 19.95 19.15 -5.68
C VAL A 44 19.46 17.74 -6.02
N ASN A 45 19.17 16.93 -4.99
CA ASN A 45 18.62 15.58 -5.15
C ASN A 45 17.07 15.56 -5.20
N SER A 46 16.41 16.70 -5.05
CA SER A 46 14.96 16.81 -5.19
C SER A 46 14.55 16.84 -6.66
N HIS A 47 13.40 16.24 -6.95
CA HIS A 47 12.78 16.33 -8.27
C HIS A 47 11.99 17.65 -8.39
N PRO A 48 11.76 18.18 -9.61
CA PRO A 48 12.18 17.63 -10.91
C PRO A 48 13.70 17.67 -11.13
N GLN A 49 14.26 16.61 -11.74
CA GLN A 49 15.63 16.63 -12.24
C GLN A 49 15.68 17.25 -13.64
N ARG A 50 16.78 17.95 -13.94
CA ARG A 50 16.95 18.75 -15.16
C ARG A 50 18.05 18.22 -16.07
N SER A 51 17.90 18.41 -17.37
CA SER A 51 18.89 18.02 -18.39
C SER A 51 20.12 18.91 -18.42
N ASP A 52 19.99 20.19 -18.08
CA ASP A 52 21.05 21.18 -18.18
C ASP A 52 20.71 22.40 -17.31
N LYS A 53 21.58 23.42 -17.31
CA LYS A 53 21.40 24.65 -16.53
C LYS A 53 20.20 25.51 -17.00
N ASN A 54 19.75 25.34 -18.24
CA ASN A 54 18.65 26.07 -18.85
C ASN A 54 17.31 25.34 -18.68
N ASN A 55 17.31 24.13 -18.11
CA ASN A 55 16.14 23.30 -17.90
C ASN A 55 15.42 22.91 -19.20
N GLU A 56 16.15 22.59 -20.28
CA GLU A 56 15.52 22.22 -21.56
C GLU A 56 14.54 21.04 -21.44
N PHE A 57 14.91 20.05 -20.61
CA PHE A 57 14.05 18.95 -20.20
C PHE A 57 14.07 18.80 -18.68
N ILE A 58 12.90 18.53 -18.11
CA ILE A 58 12.77 18.18 -16.70
C ILE A 58 11.89 16.93 -16.54
N VAL A 59 12.20 16.13 -15.52
CA VAL A 59 11.50 14.87 -15.23
C VAL A 59 11.26 14.69 -13.74
N ILE A 60 10.09 14.15 -13.41
CA ILE A 60 9.79 13.58 -12.10
C ILE A 60 9.70 12.06 -12.22
N HIS A 61 10.19 11.36 -11.20
CA HIS A 61 10.36 9.90 -11.23
C HIS A 61 10.00 9.27 -9.89
N ASN A 62 9.19 8.21 -9.92
CA ASN A 62 9.01 7.25 -8.83
C ASN A 62 9.56 5.89 -9.26
N GLY A 63 10.49 5.32 -8.50
CA GLY A 63 11.12 4.05 -8.84
C GLY A 63 12.63 4.08 -8.64
N ILE A 64 13.31 3.10 -9.22
CA ILE A 64 14.77 2.99 -9.25
C ILE A 64 15.20 2.57 -10.65
N ILE A 65 16.14 3.33 -11.23
CA ILE A 65 16.82 2.94 -12.47
C ILE A 65 18.04 2.10 -12.12
N THR A 66 17.97 0.79 -12.34
CA THR A 66 18.99 -0.17 -11.87
C THR A 66 20.31 -0.05 -12.65
N ASN A 67 20.26 0.38 -13.91
CA ASN A 67 21.42 0.56 -14.78
C ASN A 67 21.94 2.02 -14.83
N TYR A 68 21.56 2.89 -13.89
CA TYR A 68 21.91 4.31 -13.93
C TYR A 68 23.42 4.57 -13.95
N LYS A 69 24.25 3.68 -13.37
CA LYS A 69 25.71 3.83 -13.36
C LYS A 69 26.30 3.73 -14.76
N ASP A 70 25.78 2.84 -15.59
CA ASP A 70 26.23 2.66 -16.97
C ASP A 70 25.77 3.82 -17.85
N LEU A 71 24.51 4.25 -17.69
CA LEU A 71 23.96 5.43 -18.34
C LEU A 71 24.75 6.70 -17.99
N LYS A 72 25.07 6.89 -16.70
CA LYS A 72 25.85 8.03 -16.22
C LYS A 72 27.22 8.09 -16.88
N LYS A 73 27.99 6.98 -16.86
CA LYS A 73 29.30 6.92 -17.52
C LYS A 73 29.22 7.18 -19.02
N PHE A 74 28.21 6.63 -19.69
CA PHE A 74 27.99 6.87 -21.11
C PHE A 74 27.75 8.35 -21.39
N LEU A 75 26.84 9.00 -20.65
CA LEU A 75 26.50 10.41 -20.84
C LEU A 75 27.67 11.35 -20.48
N GLU A 76 28.42 11.04 -19.43
CA GLU A 76 29.67 11.75 -19.10
C GLU A 76 30.68 11.66 -20.25
N SER A 77 30.82 10.49 -20.90
CA SER A 77 31.70 10.32 -22.07
C SER A 77 31.25 11.13 -23.30
N LYS A 78 29.98 11.55 -23.34
CA LYS A 78 29.40 12.42 -24.38
C LYS A 78 29.42 13.90 -24.01
N GLY A 79 29.98 14.26 -22.85
CA GLY A 79 30.15 15.65 -22.41
C GLY A 79 29.01 16.21 -21.54
N TYR A 80 28.09 15.35 -21.05
CA TYR A 80 27.03 15.79 -20.14
C TYR A 80 27.55 15.78 -18.69
N GLU A 81 27.46 16.93 -18.02
CA GLU A 81 27.82 17.07 -16.60
C GLU A 81 26.63 16.72 -15.69
N PHE A 82 26.90 16.04 -14.58
CA PHE A 82 25.90 15.70 -13.55
C PHE A 82 26.05 16.59 -12.33
N GLU A 83 24.93 17.03 -11.76
CA GLU A 83 24.89 17.85 -10.55
C GLU A 83 24.43 17.09 -9.30
N SER A 84 23.70 15.99 -9.46
CA SER A 84 23.09 15.21 -8.39
C SER A 84 23.68 13.81 -8.24
N GLU A 85 23.33 13.16 -7.13
CA GLU A 85 23.65 11.76 -6.84
C GLU A 85 22.49 10.82 -7.20
N THR A 86 21.43 11.35 -7.81
CA THR A 86 20.21 10.60 -8.11
C THR A 86 20.33 9.83 -9.42
N ASP A 87 19.78 8.63 -9.43
CA ASP A 87 19.54 7.84 -10.63
C ASP A 87 18.64 8.59 -11.63
N THR A 88 17.63 9.31 -11.14
CA THR A 88 16.69 10.11 -11.95
C THR A 88 17.37 11.11 -12.88
N GLU A 89 18.50 11.71 -12.50
CA GLU A 89 19.17 12.70 -13.36
C GLU A 89 19.64 12.09 -14.68
N THR A 90 19.98 10.80 -14.69
CA THR A 90 20.36 10.09 -15.92
C THR A 90 19.25 10.12 -16.96
N ILE A 91 17.99 10.08 -16.55
CA ILE A 91 16.81 10.15 -17.44
C ILE A 91 16.74 11.53 -18.11
N ALA A 92 16.90 12.61 -17.34
CA ALA A 92 16.87 13.98 -17.85
C ALA A 92 18.01 14.25 -18.84
N LYS A 93 19.20 13.72 -18.55
CA LYS A 93 20.36 13.82 -19.46
C LYS A 93 20.17 12.96 -20.71
N LEU A 94 19.60 11.77 -20.57
CA LEU A 94 19.39 10.84 -21.68
C LEU A 94 18.36 11.35 -22.68
N VAL A 95 17.25 11.95 -22.22
CA VAL A 95 16.26 12.55 -23.14
C VAL A 95 16.89 13.68 -23.96
N LYS A 96 17.76 14.48 -23.35
CA LYS A 96 18.49 15.54 -24.06
C LYS A 96 19.50 14.98 -25.05
N TYR A 97 20.25 13.94 -24.67
CA TYR A 97 21.17 13.25 -25.59
C TYR A 97 20.45 12.77 -26.85
N ILE A 98 19.29 12.13 -26.69
CA ILE A 98 18.50 11.66 -27.83
C ILE A 98 17.99 12.84 -28.68
N TYR A 99 17.54 13.92 -28.05
CA TYR A 99 17.11 15.14 -28.75
C TYR A 99 18.23 15.79 -29.56
N ASP A 100 19.44 15.89 -28.98
CA ASP A 100 20.62 16.49 -29.61
C ASP A 100 21.13 15.63 -30.79
N ASN A 101 20.82 14.33 -30.80
CA ASN A 101 21.19 13.36 -31.83
C ASN A 101 20.02 12.89 -32.72
N ARG A 102 18.92 13.66 -32.77
CA ARG A 102 17.74 13.33 -33.57
C ARG A 102 18.04 13.27 -35.08
N GLU A 103 17.40 12.35 -35.78
CA GLU A 103 17.54 12.20 -37.24
C GLU A 103 16.78 13.27 -38.03
N SER A 104 15.74 13.85 -37.43
CA SER A 104 14.87 14.86 -38.04
C SER A 104 14.43 15.89 -37.01
N ASP A 105 14.24 17.13 -37.46
CA ASP A 105 13.80 18.24 -36.61
C ASP A 105 12.33 18.14 -36.17
N ASP A 106 11.55 17.26 -36.79
CA ASP A 106 10.13 17.01 -36.47
C ASP A 106 9.91 15.82 -35.52
N ILE A 107 10.94 15.37 -34.80
CA ILE A 107 10.82 14.29 -33.82
C ILE A 107 9.79 14.63 -32.74
N THR A 108 8.83 13.74 -32.51
CA THR A 108 7.79 13.96 -31.49
C THR A 108 8.32 13.71 -30.09
N PHE A 109 7.74 14.38 -29.09
CA PHE A 109 8.14 14.18 -27.69
C PHE A 109 7.95 12.73 -27.25
N THR A 110 6.84 12.09 -27.67
CA THR A 110 6.58 10.67 -27.47
C THR A 110 7.72 9.79 -27.98
N THR A 111 8.24 10.05 -29.18
CA THR A 111 9.35 9.28 -29.77
C THR A 111 10.65 9.42 -28.97
N LEU A 112 10.93 10.60 -28.41
CA LEU A 112 12.08 10.77 -27.52
C LEU A 112 11.95 9.90 -26.28
N VAL A 113 10.79 9.97 -25.62
CA VAL A 113 10.53 9.20 -24.39
C VAL A 113 10.50 7.69 -24.67
N GLU A 114 9.98 7.25 -25.82
CA GLU A 114 10.07 5.87 -26.29
C GLU A 114 11.53 5.39 -26.35
N GLN A 115 12.43 6.18 -26.93
CA GLN A 115 13.84 5.80 -27.03
C GLN A 115 14.54 5.81 -25.68
N VAL A 116 14.16 6.74 -24.78
CA VAL A 116 14.66 6.77 -23.40
C VAL A 116 14.25 5.49 -22.67
N THR A 117 12.96 5.14 -22.64
CA THR A 117 12.44 3.99 -21.87
C THR A 117 12.96 2.63 -22.37
N GLN A 118 13.46 2.55 -23.60
CA GLN A 118 14.18 1.38 -24.12
C GLN A 118 15.57 1.18 -23.50
N GLN A 119 16.21 2.26 -23.05
CA GLN A 119 17.54 2.21 -22.42
C GLN A 119 17.48 2.09 -20.89
N LEU A 120 16.31 2.34 -20.29
CA LEU A 120 16.12 2.25 -18.85
C LEU A 120 15.84 0.82 -18.40
N GLU A 121 16.57 0.38 -17.38
CA GLU A 121 16.30 -0.84 -16.63
C GLU A 121 15.79 -0.51 -15.22
N GLY A 122 14.96 -1.41 -14.67
CA GLY A 122 14.36 -1.23 -13.34
C GLY A 122 12.87 -0.88 -13.42
N ALA A 123 12.38 -0.25 -12.36
CA ALA A 123 10.99 0.17 -12.22
C ALA A 123 10.92 1.70 -12.18
N PHE A 124 10.00 2.29 -12.91
CA PHE A 124 9.81 3.73 -12.99
C PHE A 124 8.36 4.11 -13.28
N ALA A 125 7.93 5.26 -12.78
CA ALA A 125 6.81 6.06 -13.27
C ALA A 125 7.33 7.48 -13.49
N LEU A 126 7.20 7.97 -14.72
CA LEU A 126 7.84 9.19 -15.21
C LEU A 126 6.79 10.16 -15.73
N VAL A 127 7.02 11.46 -15.52
CA VAL A 127 6.36 12.54 -16.26
C VAL A 127 7.42 13.55 -16.68
N LEU A 128 7.46 13.88 -17.96
CA LEU A 128 8.43 14.77 -18.57
C LEU A 128 7.77 16.06 -19.08
N LYS A 129 8.51 17.17 -18.97
CA LYS A 129 8.20 18.49 -19.54
C LYS A 129 9.43 19.03 -20.25
N SER A 130 9.22 19.76 -21.35
CA SER A 130 10.31 20.40 -22.10
C SER A 130 9.92 21.78 -22.61
N VAL A 131 10.90 22.66 -22.79
CA VAL A 131 10.75 23.96 -23.47
C VAL A 131 10.58 23.81 -24.98
N HIS A 132 11.06 22.71 -25.57
CA HIS A 132 10.97 22.41 -27.00
C HIS A 132 9.58 21.92 -27.42
N TYR A 133 8.79 21.45 -26.45
CA TYR A 133 7.43 20.93 -26.63
C TYR A 133 6.48 21.65 -25.66
N PRO A 134 6.22 22.96 -25.87
CA PRO A 134 5.47 23.78 -24.92
C PRO A 134 4.02 23.28 -24.78
N GLY A 135 3.59 23.06 -23.54
CA GLY A 135 2.25 22.56 -23.22
C GLY A 135 2.07 21.04 -23.39
N GLU A 136 3.07 20.32 -23.91
CA GLU A 136 3.01 18.87 -24.03
C GLU A 136 3.48 18.16 -22.75
N ALA A 137 2.80 17.08 -22.39
CA ALA A 137 3.17 16.19 -21.29
C ALA A 137 3.36 14.77 -21.81
N VAL A 138 4.44 14.10 -21.41
CA VAL A 138 4.62 12.67 -21.69
C VAL A 138 4.82 11.92 -20.38
N GLY A 139 3.95 10.95 -20.12
CA GLY A 139 4.00 10.06 -18.98
C GLY A 139 4.24 8.61 -19.41
N SER A 140 5.07 7.88 -18.66
CA SER A 140 5.30 6.46 -18.92
C SER A 140 5.59 5.71 -17.62
N ARG A 141 5.26 4.41 -17.60
CA ARG A 141 5.53 3.56 -16.43
C ARG A 141 6.04 2.17 -16.80
N ARG A 142 6.78 1.58 -15.87
CA ARG A 142 7.13 0.16 -15.79
C ARG A 142 7.30 -0.19 -14.31
N GLY A 143 6.47 -1.06 -13.75
CA GLY A 143 6.52 -1.46 -12.34
C GLY A 143 6.03 -0.44 -11.30
N GLY A 144 5.94 0.86 -11.61
CA GLY A 144 5.41 1.89 -10.69
C GLY A 144 4.01 2.41 -11.10
N PRO A 145 3.11 2.77 -10.16
CA PRO A 145 1.79 3.28 -10.50
C PRO A 145 1.84 4.66 -11.16
N LEU A 146 1.05 4.83 -12.23
CA LEU A 146 0.82 6.09 -12.91
C LEU A 146 -0.60 6.07 -13.51
N LEU A 147 -1.37 7.11 -13.22
CA LEU A 147 -2.71 7.32 -13.74
C LEU A 147 -2.89 8.76 -14.23
N ILE A 148 -3.91 8.97 -15.05
CA ILE A 148 -4.26 10.28 -15.62
C ILE A 148 -5.73 10.56 -15.30
N GLY A 149 -5.99 11.57 -14.50
CA GLY A 149 -7.33 12.17 -14.35
C GLY A 149 -7.66 13.09 -15.50
N VAL A 150 -8.94 13.17 -15.87
CA VAL A 150 -9.42 14.10 -16.89
C VAL A 150 -10.66 14.86 -16.41
N ARG A 151 -10.67 16.18 -16.64
CA ARG A 151 -11.84 17.05 -16.40
C ARG A 151 -12.08 17.93 -17.62
N SER A 152 -13.33 18.04 -18.04
CA SER A 152 -13.79 18.99 -19.05
C SER A 152 -15.28 19.25 -18.83
N ASP A 153 -15.73 20.46 -19.09
CA ASP A 153 -17.15 20.80 -19.14
C ASP A 153 -17.83 20.30 -20.43
N HIS A 154 -17.03 19.84 -21.39
CA HIS A 154 -17.48 19.33 -22.68
C HIS A 154 -17.47 17.80 -22.72
N LYS A 155 -18.27 17.24 -23.64
CA LYS A 155 -18.31 15.80 -23.86
C LYS A 155 -16.95 15.32 -24.36
N LEU A 156 -16.43 14.26 -23.75
CA LEU A 156 -15.19 13.62 -24.21
C LEU A 156 -15.44 12.74 -25.43
N SER A 157 -14.45 12.65 -26.32
CA SER A 157 -14.52 11.88 -27.58
C SER A 157 -14.80 10.39 -27.40
N THR A 158 -14.23 9.77 -26.35
CA THR A 158 -14.34 8.34 -26.08
C THR A 158 -14.26 8.02 -24.58
N ASP A 159 -14.74 6.85 -24.18
CA ASP A 159 -14.53 6.24 -22.87
C ASP A 159 -13.47 5.13 -22.90
N HIS A 160 -12.91 4.81 -24.07
CA HIS A 160 -11.81 3.86 -24.28
C HIS A 160 -10.77 4.44 -25.25
N ILE A 161 -9.53 4.56 -24.80
CA ILE A 161 -8.42 5.07 -25.61
C ILE A 161 -7.70 3.89 -26.25
N PRO A 162 -7.71 3.74 -27.59
CA PRO A 162 -6.98 2.66 -28.26
C PRO A 162 -5.46 2.83 -28.09
N ILE A 163 -4.75 1.71 -27.95
CA ILE A 163 -3.28 1.71 -27.90
C ILE A 163 -2.72 1.75 -29.32
N LEU A 164 -1.84 2.72 -29.57
CA LEU A 164 -1.13 2.89 -30.83
C LEU A 164 0.20 2.13 -30.81
N TYR A 165 0.46 1.38 -31.88
CA TYR A 165 1.69 0.62 -32.06
C TYR A 165 2.51 1.18 -33.20
N ARG A 166 3.85 1.15 -33.06
CA ARG A 166 4.75 1.54 -34.14
C ARG A 166 4.86 0.41 -35.16
N SER A 167 4.45 0.65 -36.41
CA SER A 167 4.53 -0.35 -37.48
C SER A 167 5.99 -0.69 -37.84
N SER A 168 6.42 -1.92 -37.58
CA SER A 168 7.69 -2.46 -38.05
C SER A 168 7.58 -2.92 -39.52
N GLY A 169 7.51 -1.98 -40.46
CA GLY A 169 7.44 -2.25 -41.90
C GLY A 169 8.82 -2.29 -42.57
N LYS A 170 9.09 -3.32 -43.38
CA LYS A 170 10.33 -3.60 -44.13
C LYS A 170 10.66 -2.64 -45.30
N ASP A 171 10.12 -1.42 -45.35
CA ASP A 171 10.40 -0.45 -46.42
C ASP A 171 11.28 0.70 -45.92
N LYS A 172 12.58 0.60 -46.22
CA LYS A 172 13.65 1.56 -45.87
C LYS A 172 13.52 2.95 -46.54
N LYS A 173 12.35 3.37 -47.00
CA LYS A 173 12.13 4.69 -47.63
C LYS A 173 10.93 5.49 -47.12
N SER A 174 10.19 5.04 -46.10
CA SER A 174 9.11 5.84 -45.49
C SER A 174 9.00 5.67 -43.96
N CYS A 175 10.09 5.31 -43.29
CA CYS A 175 10.06 4.93 -41.88
C CYS A 175 10.43 6.14 -41.00
N ASN A 176 9.44 6.92 -40.57
CA ASN A 176 9.57 7.78 -39.36
C ASN A 176 8.24 8.29 -38.77
N THR A 177 7.08 7.98 -39.34
CA THR A 177 5.79 8.48 -38.83
C THR A 177 5.08 7.45 -37.94
N LEU A 178 4.78 7.84 -36.70
CA LEU A 178 3.73 7.23 -35.88
C LEU A 178 2.41 7.13 -36.70
N PRO A 179 1.50 6.17 -36.40
CA PRO A 179 0.16 6.21 -36.99
C PRO A 179 -0.45 7.60 -36.81
N ARG A 180 -1.11 8.14 -37.85
CA ARG A 180 -1.74 9.46 -37.80
C ARG A 180 -2.64 9.53 -36.56
N MET A 181 -2.47 10.58 -35.75
CA MET A 181 -3.38 10.92 -34.66
C MET A 181 -4.69 11.42 -35.26
N ASP A 182 -5.56 10.49 -35.65
CA ASP A 182 -6.91 10.79 -36.13
C ASP A 182 -7.87 11.01 -34.94
N GLU A 183 -9.01 11.67 -35.18
CA GLU A 183 -10.02 11.95 -34.15
C GLU A 183 -10.50 10.69 -33.41
N ASP A 184 -10.45 9.52 -34.04
CA ASP A 184 -10.88 8.26 -33.42
C ASP A 184 -9.83 7.62 -32.49
N THR A 185 -8.63 8.21 -32.37
CA THR A 185 -7.48 7.59 -31.66
C THR A 185 -7.08 8.26 -30.36
N CYS A 186 -7.64 9.44 -30.07
CA CYS A 186 -7.25 10.27 -28.93
C CYS A 186 -8.45 10.64 -28.06
N LEU A 187 -8.19 10.87 -26.77
CA LEU A 187 -9.15 11.49 -25.87
C LEU A 187 -9.03 13.01 -25.94
N PHE A 188 -10.14 13.70 -26.18
CA PHE A 188 -10.23 15.16 -26.20
C PHE A 188 -11.69 15.63 -26.01
N PRO A 189 -11.91 16.89 -25.60
CA PRO A 189 -13.25 17.50 -25.61
C PRO A 189 -13.78 17.67 -27.04
N VAL A 190 -15.02 17.30 -27.27
CA VAL A 190 -15.73 17.52 -28.55
C VAL A 190 -16.19 18.99 -28.61
N ASP A 191 -16.16 19.58 -29.81
CA ASP A 191 -16.58 20.95 -30.16
C ASP A 191 -15.73 22.10 -29.59
N GLU A 192 -15.11 21.91 -28.43
CA GLU A 192 -14.32 22.94 -27.73
C GLU A 192 -12.93 22.41 -27.34
N LYS A 193 -12.02 23.30 -26.89
CA LYS A 193 -10.65 22.93 -26.51
C LYS A 193 -10.40 22.79 -25.00
N ALA A 194 -11.35 23.22 -24.17
CA ALA A 194 -11.15 23.30 -22.72
C ALA A 194 -11.08 21.91 -22.07
N VAL A 195 -9.91 21.53 -21.55
CA VAL A 195 -9.68 20.26 -20.86
C VAL A 195 -8.50 20.38 -19.90
N GLU A 196 -8.58 19.65 -18.79
CA GLU A 196 -7.49 19.52 -17.83
C GLU A 196 -7.13 18.05 -17.64
N TYR A 197 -5.83 17.77 -17.56
CA TYR A 197 -5.28 16.45 -17.30
C TYR A 197 -4.45 16.45 -16.03
N TYR A 198 -4.61 15.41 -15.22
CA TYR A 198 -4.00 15.27 -13.89
C TYR A 198 -3.16 13.99 -13.84
N PHE A 199 -1.86 14.09 -14.07
CA PHE A 199 -0.94 12.95 -13.92
C PHE A 199 -0.62 12.73 -12.45
N ALA A 200 -0.83 11.51 -11.95
CA ALA A 200 -0.53 11.19 -10.56
C ALA A 200 -0.09 9.74 -10.40
N SER A 201 0.75 9.47 -9.40
CA SER A 201 1.08 8.11 -8.99
C SER A 201 0.05 7.50 -8.02
N ASP A 202 -0.85 8.31 -7.47
CA ASP A 202 -1.93 7.90 -6.57
C ASP A 202 -3.22 8.68 -6.88
N ALA A 203 -4.36 8.01 -6.79
CA ALA A 203 -5.67 8.59 -7.06
C ALA A 203 -6.06 9.69 -6.05
N SER A 204 -5.47 9.70 -4.84
CA SER A 204 -5.78 10.69 -3.81
C SER A 204 -5.47 12.12 -4.25
N ALA A 205 -4.48 12.31 -5.13
CA ALA A 205 -4.10 13.62 -5.66
C ALA A 205 -5.00 14.09 -6.82
N VAL A 206 -5.91 13.24 -7.30
CA VAL A 206 -6.78 13.53 -8.46
C VAL A 206 -8.23 13.70 -8.05
N ILE A 207 -8.66 13.02 -6.99
CA ILE A 207 -10.08 12.89 -6.65
C ILE A 207 -10.78 14.20 -6.29
N GLU A 208 -10.05 15.21 -5.81
CA GLU A 208 -10.60 16.54 -5.54
C GLU A 208 -10.95 17.30 -6.83
N HIS A 209 -10.32 16.93 -7.95
CA HIS A 209 -10.53 17.54 -9.25
C HIS A 209 -11.50 16.71 -10.11
N THR A 210 -11.32 15.39 -10.16
CA THR A 210 -12.13 14.49 -11.00
C THR A 210 -12.09 13.05 -10.49
N ASN A 211 -13.18 12.31 -10.71
CA ASN A 211 -13.25 10.87 -10.46
C ASN A 211 -13.06 10.04 -11.74
N ARG A 212 -12.86 10.67 -12.90
CA ARG A 212 -12.63 10.01 -14.19
C ARG A 212 -11.13 9.84 -14.42
N VAL A 213 -10.66 8.59 -14.41
CA VAL A 213 -9.22 8.29 -14.50
C VAL A 213 -8.90 7.21 -15.53
N ILE A 214 -7.70 7.29 -16.08
CA ILE A 214 -7.09 6.26 -16.92
C ILE A 214 -5.89 5.69 -16.16
N PHE A 215 -5.93 4.39 -15.84
CA PHE A 215 -4.78 3.68 -15.27
C PHE A 215 -3.85 3.22 -16.40
N LEU A 216 -2.58 3.63 -16.35
CA LEU A 216 -1.58 3.15 -17.29
C LEU A 216 -1.10 1.75 -16.87
N GLU A 217 -0.69 0.96 -17.86
CA GLU A 217 0.01 -0.31 -17.68
C GLU A 217 1.49 -0.16 -18.03
N ASP A 218 2.27 -1.20 -17.72
CA ASP A 218 3.70 -1.20 -18.03
C ASP A 218 3.95 -1.03 -19.54
N ASP A 219 4.96 -0.23 -19.85
CA ASP A 219 5.37 0.19 -21.20
C ASP A 219 4.36 1.05 -21.97
N ASP A 220 3.30 1.52 -21.32
CA ASP A 220 2.47 2.59 -21.88
C ASP A 220 3.24 3.90 -21.89
N ILE A 221 3.08 4.65 -22.98
CA ILE A 221 3.59 6.01 -23.14
C ILE A 221 2.40 6.89 -23.49
N ALA A 222 1.90 7.61 -22.50
CA ALA A 222 0.80 8.54 -22.63
C ALA A 222 1.34 9.93 -22.99
N ALA A 223 0.80 10.53 -24.05
CA ALA A 223 1.22 11.84 -24.52
C ALA A 223 0.00 12.78 -24.66
N VAL A 224 0.08 13.95 -24.04
CA VAL A 224 -0.85 15.06 -24.25
C VAL A 224 -0.21 16.04 -25.22
N ARG A 225 -0.80 16.18 -26.40
CA ARG A 225 -0.37 17.11 -27.45
C ARG A 225 -1.58 17.84 -28.00
N ASP A 226 -1.49 19.16 -28.13
CA ASP A 226 -2.61 20.01 -28.59
C ASP A 226 -3.91 19.79 -27.78
N GLY A 227 -3.79 19.51 -26.47
CA GLY A 227 -4.92 19.18 -25.58
C GLY A 227 -5.51 17.78 -25.77
N ARG A 228 -4.92 16.94 -26.63
CA ARG A 228 -5.39 15.58 -26.94
C ARG A 228 -4.49 14.53 -26.28
N LEU A 229 -5.08 13.60 -25.55
CA LEU A 229 -4.37 12.49 -24.91
C LEU A 229 -4.37 11.25 -25.82
N SER A 230 -3.18 10.69 -26.08
CA SER A 230 -2.98 9.44 -26.81
C SER A 230 -2.08 8.49 -26.03
N ILE A 231 -2.21 7.18 -26.28
CA ILE A 231 -1.41 6.14 -25.59
C ILE A 231 -0.71 5.28 -26.63
N HIS A 232 0.61 5.19 -26.51
CA HIS A 232 1.49 4.48 -27.42
C HIS A 232 2.19 3.32 -26.71
N ARG A 233 2.50 2.26 -27.46
CA ARG A 233 3.31 1.13 -27.00
C ARG A 233 4.20 0.61 -28.13
N ILE A 234 5.43 0.22 -27.78
CA ILE A 234 6.44 -0.21 -28.77
C ILE A 234 6.09 -1.57 -29.38
N LYS A 235 5.67 -2.53 -28.54
CA LYS A 235 5.37 -3.91 -28.95
C LYS A 235 4.03 -4.35 -28.40
N ARG A 236 3.33 -5.18 -29.17
CA ARG A 236 2.15 -5.89 -28.71
C ARG A 236 2.58 -7.20 -28.06
N THR A 237 2.19 -7.40 -26.81
CA THR A 237 2.40 -8.66 -26.08
C THR A 237 1.09 -9.45 -26.07
N ALA A 238 1.19 -10.79 -26.06
CA ALA A 238 0.01 -11.65 -25.96
C ALA A 238 -0.67 -11.43 -24.59
N GLY A 239 -1.95 -11.07 -24.59
CA GLY A 239 -2.72 -10.74 -23.38
C GLY A 239 -2.91 -9.23 -23.13
N ASP A 240 -2.26 -8.36 -23.90
CA ASP A 240 -2.44 -6.92 -23.77
C ASP A 240 -3.85 -6.49 -24.16
N HIS A 241 -4.48 -5.68 -23.29
CA HIS A 241 -5.72 -5.01 -23.63
C HIS A 241 -5.48 -4.04 -24.80
N PRO A 242 -6.36 -4.02 -25.82
CA PRO A 242 -6.16 -3.18 -26.99
C PRO A 242 -6.41 -1.68 -26.72
N ALA A 243 -6.98 -1.34 -25.56
CA ALA A 243 -7.34 0.01 -25.17
C ALA A 243 -7.25 0.19 -23.65
N ARG A 244 -7.20 1.46 -23.21
CA ARG A 244 -7.36 1.85 -21.81
C ARG A 244 -8.74 2.44 -21.58
N ALA A 245 -9.48 1.86 -20.64
CA ALA A 245 -10.79 2.37 -20.27
C ALA A 245 -10.66 3.58 -19.33
N ILE A 246 -11.55 4.56 -19.51
CA ILE A 246 -11.75 5.65 -18.57
C ILE A 246 -12.70 5.16 -17.47
N GLN A 247 -12.14 4.93 -16.31
CA GLN A 247 -12.84 4.38 -15.16
C GLN A 247 -13.35 5.50 -14.25
N THR A 248 -14.47 5.25 -13.59
CA THR A 248 -15.00 6.15 -12.54
C THR A 248 -14.58 5.59 -11.19
N LEU A 249 -13.79 6.35 -10.44
CA LEU A 249 -13.37 6.00 -9.09
C LEU A 249 -14.57 5.99 -8.14
N GLN A 250 -14.69 4.94 -7.32
CA GLN A 250 -15.65 4.86 -6.22
C GLN A 250 -15.11 5.48 -4.91
N MET A 251 -14.14 6.38 -5.03
CA MET A 251 -13.51 7.07 -3.91
C MET A 251 -14.14 8.44 -3.73
N GLU A 252 -14.33 8.85 -2.47
CA GLU A 252 -14.86 10.18 -2.15
C GLU A 252 -13.79 11.03 -1.45
N LEU A 253 -13.78 12.34 -1.69
CA LEU A 253 -12.83 13.27 -1.09
C LEU A 253 -12.81 13.19 0.45
N GLN A 254 -13.98 13.00 1.07
CA GLN A 254 -14.11 12.86 2.52
C GLN A 254 -13.30 11.69 3.09
N GLN A 255 -13.08 10.64 2.31
CA GLN A 255 -12.31 9.46 2.73
C GLN A 255 -10.81 9.78 2.90
N ILE A 256 -10.30 10.79 2.18
CA ILE A 256 -8.89 11.23 2.25
C ILE A 256 -8.69 12.52 3.05
N MET A 257 -9.74 13.05 3.68
CA MET A 257 -9.66 14.20 4.60
C MET A 257 -9.63 13.76 6.06
N LYS A 258 -9.02 14.55 6.95
CA LYS A 258 -9.02 14.26 8.40
C LYS A 258 -10.39 14.41 9.06
N GLY A 259 -11.27 15.23 8.49
CA GLY A 259 -12.56 15.55 9.10
C GLY A 259 -12.37 16.22 10.47
N ASN A 260 -13.08 15.74 11.48
CA ASN A 260 -13.01 16.26 12.86
C ASN A 260 -11.84 15.70 13.68
N PHE A 261 -10.98 14.86 13.09
CA PHE A 261 -9.83 14.27 13.78
C PHE A 261 -8.56 15.11 13.62
N SER A 262 -7.66 15.01 14.60
CA SER A 262 -6.38 15.73 14.57
C SER A 262 -5.37 15.13 13.59
N SER A 263 -5.48 13.83 13.31
CA SER A 263 -4.57 13.05 12.48
C SER A 263 -5.31 11.96 11.69
N PHE A 264 -4.71 11.50 10.60
CA PHE A 264 -5.24 10.37 9.83
C PHE A 264 -5.19 9.08 10.63
N MET A 265 -4.09 8.82 11.36
CA MET A 265 -4.01 7.63 12.19
C MET A 265 -5.15 7.58 13.22
N GLN A 266 -5.48 8.70 13.87
CA GLN A 266 -6.62 8.76 14.80
C GLN A 266 -7.94 8.49 14.07
N LYS A 267 -8.21 9.18 12.95
CA LYS A 267 -9.40 8.95 12.13
C LYS A 267 -9.55 7.47 11.79
N GLU A 268 -8.50 6.87 11.26
CA GLU A 268 -8.50 5.50 10.75
C GLU A 268 -8.67 4.45 11.85
N ILE A 269 -8.18 4.70 13.06
CA ILE A 269 -8.47 3.85 14.23
C ILE A 269 -9.96 3.92 14.59
N PHE A 270 -10.54 5.13 14.62
CA PHE A 270 -11.92 5.35 15.04
C PHE A 270 -12.95 4.99 13.96
N GLU A 271 -12.56 4.92 12.68
CA GLU A 271 -13.38 4.44 11.56
C GLU A 271 -13.41 2.91 11.42
N GLN A 272 -12.73 2.15 12.29
CA GLN A 272 -12.72 0.69 12.22
C GLN A 272 -14.11 0.02 12.32
N PRO A 273 -15.10 0.54 13.08
CA PRO A 273 -16.45 -0.02 13.04
C PRO A 273 -17.02 0.02 11.61
N GLU A 274 -16.88 1.13 10.91
CA GLU A 274 -17.37 1.34 9.56
C GLU A 274 -16.55 0.56 8.52
N SER A 275 -15.22 0.54 8.64
CA SER A 275 -14.35 -0.19 7.70
C SER A 275 -14.59 -1.70 7.78
N VAL A 276 -14.82 -2.26 8.96
CA VAL A 276 -15.19 -3.66 9.16
C VAL A 276 -16.55 -3.96 8.52
N VAL A 277 -17.56 -3.09 8.69
CA VAL A 277 -18.85 -3.23 7.99
C VAL A 277 -18.67 -3.19 6.48
N ASN A 278 -17.88 -2.25 5.96
CA ASN A 278 -17.61 -2.12 4.53
C ASN A 278 -16.86 -3.33 3.96
N THR A 279 -16.01 -3.97 4.76
CA THR A 279 -15.32 -5.21 4.42
C THR A 279 -16.31 -6.37 4.26
N MET A 280 -17.38 -6.43 5.06
CA MET A 280 -18.39 -7.49 5.01
C MET A 280 -19.55 -7.21 4.05
N ARG A 281 -19.72 -5.95 3.62
CA ARG A 281 -20.85 -5.49 2.81
C ARG A 281 -21.01 -6.32 1.53
N GLY A 282 -22.21 -6.89 1.35
CA GLY A 282 -22.53 -7.74 0.21
C GLY A 282 -21.83 -9.11 0.18
N ARG A 283 -21.05 -9.44 1.22
CA ARG A 283 -20.28 -10.69 1.32
C ARG A 283 -20.76 -11.59 2.45
N VAL A 284 -21.26 -11.02 3.54
CA VAL A 284 -21.86 -11.76 4.65
C VAL A 284 -23.36 -11.49 4.69
N ASN A 285 -24.17 -12.54 4.61
CA ASN A 285 -25.59 -12.47 4.86
C ASN A 285 -25.88 -13.04 6.26
N PHE A 286 -26.24 -12.15 7.17
CA PHE A 286 -26.51 -12.47 8.58
C PHE A 286 -27.88 -13.11 8.83
N GLU A 287 -28.80 -13.10 7.86
CA GLU A 287 -30.12 -13.71 8.03
C GLU A 287 -30.04 -15.23 7.79
N ASN A 288 -29.32 -15.64 6.75
CA ASN A 288 -29.15 -17.05 6.40
C ASN A 288 -27.77 -17.62 6.77
N ASN A 289 -26.90 -16.81 7.38
CA ASN A 289 -25.53 -17.17 7.77
C ASN A 289 -24.67 -17.69 6.60
N THR A 290 -24.73 -17.00 5.46
CA THR A 290 -23.92 -17.34 4.28
C THR A 290 -22.82 -16.32 4.04
N VAL A 291 -21.70 -16.79 3.47
CA VAL A 291 -20.56 -15.95 3.10
C VAL A 291 -20.23 -16.20 1.63
N ILE A 292 -20.10 -15.13 0.86
CA ILE A 292 -19.76 -15.17 -0.56
C ILE A 292 -18.66 -14.14 -0.81
N LEU A 293 -17.55 -14.58 -1.39
CA LEU A 293 -16.48 -13.70 -1.86
C LEU A 293 -16.50 -13.71 -3.38
N GLY A 294 -17.16 -12.71 -3.98
CA GLY A 294 -17.40 -12.64 -5.43
C GLY A 294 -16.12 -12.79 -6.26
N GLY A 295 -15.02 -12.19 -5.82
CA GLY A 295 -13.72 -12.29 -6.50
C GLY A 295 -13.04 -13.67 -6.45
N LEU A 296 -13.56 -14.60 -5.64
CA LEU A 296 -13.09 -15.99 -5.57
C LEU A 296 -14.07 -16.99 -6.17
N LYS A 297 -15.25 -16.54 -6.61
CA LYS A 297 -16.37 -17.42 -7.03
C LYS A 297 -15.96 -18.46 -8.08
N ASP A 298 -15.17 -18.04 -9.06
CA ASP A 298 -14.77 -18.90 -10.19
C ASP A 298 -13.58 -19.82 -9.84
N HIS A 299 -12.87 -19.56 -8.74
CA HIS A 299 -11.66 -20.26 -8.34
C HIS A 299 -11.81 -21.08 -7.04
N ILE A 300 -12.88 -20.89 -6.27
CA ILE A 300 -13.04 -21.52 -4.95
C ILE A 300 -13.00 -23.05 -5.00
N LYS A 301 -13.60 -23.66 -6.04
CA LYS A 301 -13.58 -25.12 -6.23
C LYS A 301 -12.18 -25.65 -6.58
N GLU A 302 -11.34 -24.82 -7.17
CA GLU A 302 -9.94 -25.18 -7.42
C GLU A 302 -9.11 -25.04 -6.15
N ILE A 303 -9.29 -23.94 -5.42
CA ILE A 303 -8.67 -23.71 -4.10
C ILE A 303 -8.98 -24.87 -3.13
N GLN A 304 -10.22 -25.34 -3.09
CA GLN A 304 -10.63 -26.49 -2.25
C GLN A 304 -9.95 -27.82 -2.62
N ARG A 305 -9.39 -27.96 -3.82
CA ARG A 305 -8.66 -29.16 -4.26
C ARG A 305 -7.16 -29.09 -3.97
N CYS A 306 -6.64 -27.91 -3.64
CA CYS A 306 -5.25 -27.69 -3.28
C CYS A 306 -4.92 -28.25 -1.89
N ARG A 307 -3.64 -28.37 -1.59
CA ARG A 307 -3.15 -29.12 -0.42
C ARG A 307 -2.47 -28.30 0.65
N ARG A 308 -2.19 -27.03 0.39
CA ARG A 308 -1.49 -26.14 1.32
C ARG A 308 -1.80 -24.68 1.00
N LEU A 309 -1.94 -23.88 2.05
CA LEU A 309 -2.04 -22.43 1.97
C LEU A 309 -0.71 -21.80 2.36
N ILE A 310 -0.24 -20.83 1.60
CA ILE A 310 0.97 -20.05 1.90
C ILE A 310 0.58 -18.56 1.92
N MET A 311 0.64 -17.94 3.08
CA MET A 311 0.35 -16.52 3.28
C MET A 311 1.65 -15.73 3.20
N ILE A 312 1.80 -14.85 2.22
CA ILE A 312 3.03 -14.11 1.94
C ILE A 312 2.74 -12.60 2.06
N ALA A 313 3.48 -11.92 2.93
CA ALA A 313 3.31 -10.48 3.16
C ALA A 313 4.52 -9.86 3.88
N CYS A 314 4.47 -8.54 4.10
CA CYS A 314 5.45 -7.80 4.91
C CYS A 314 4.75 -7.04 6.04
N GLY A 315 5.49 -6.79 7.13
CA GLY A 315 5.08 -5.92 8.24
C GLY A 315 3.70 -6.28 8.84
N THR A 316 2.85 -5.27 9.05
CA THR A 316 1.50 -5.44 9.60
C THR A 316 0.63 -6.42 8.77
N SER A 317 0.79 -6.50 7.45
CA SER A 317 0.04 -7.47 6.64
C SER A 317 0.49 -8.92 6.86
N TYR A 318 1.76 -9.14 7.21
CA TYR A 318 2.22 -10.44 7.70
C TYR A 318 1.58 -10.79 9.04
N HIS A 319 1.46 -9.83 9.96
CA HIS A 319 0.76 -10.04 11.23
C HIS A 319 -0.71 -10.43 11.04
N ALA A 320 -1.41 -9.90 10.03
CA ALA A 320 -2.77 -10.33 9.71
C ALA A 320 -2.81 -11.83 9.35
N GLY A 321 -1.84 -12.31 8.56
CA GLY A 321 -1.67 -13.74 8.26
C GLY A 321 -1.41 -14.57 9.52
N VAL A 322 -0.55 -14.10 10.44
CA VAL A 322 -0.29 -14.77 11.72
C VAL A 322 -1.56 -14.82 12.58
N ALA A 323 -2.35 -13.74 12.60
CA ALA A 323 -3.55 -13.61 13.41
C ALA A 323 -4.66 -14.59 12.98
N THR A 324 -4.73 -14.90 11.68
CA THR A 324 -5.76 -15.78 11.11
C THR A 324 -5.26 -17.20 10.85
N ARG A 325 -3.98 -17.48 11.07
CA ARG A 325 -3.39 -18.80 10.77
C ARG A 325 -4.16 -19.94 11.43
N GLN A 326 -4.42 -19.83 12.73
CA GLN A 326 -5.05 -20.90 13.51
C GLN A 326 -6.48 -21.23 13.03
N VAL A 327 -7.29 -20.22 12.70
CA VAL A 327 -8.66 -20.43 12.22
C VAL A 327 -8.69 -20.88 10.75
N LEU A 328 -7.70 -20.50 9.95
CA LEU A 328 -7.52 -21.08 8.62
C LEU A 328 -7.16 -22.57 8.72
N GLU A 329 -6.25 -22.96 9.61
CA GLU A 329 -5.94 -24.38 9.88
C GLU A 329 -7.20 -25.14 10.35
N GLU A 330 -7.97 -24.59 11.28
CA GLU A 330 -9.22 -25.17 11.78
C GLU A 330 -10.27 -25.37 10.67
N LEU A 331 -10.57 -24.30 9.92
CA LEU A 331 -11.70 -24.28 8.98
C LEU A 331 -11.34 -24.72 7.56
N THR A 332 -10.06 -24.96 7.25
CA THR A 332 -9.66 -25.58 5.98
C THR A 332 -9.11 -26.99 6.15
N GLU A 333 -8.60 -27.34 7.34
CA GLU A 333 -7.82 -28.55 7.61
C GLU A 333 -6.56 -28.70 6.72
N LEU A 334 -6.15 -27.62 6.04
CA LEU A 334 -4.93 -27.57 5.26
C LEU A 334 -3.76 -27.08 6.13
N PRO A 335 -2.52 -27.50 5.83
CA PRO A 335 -1.33 -26.83 6.32
C PRO A 335 -1.34 -25.36 5.88
N VAL A 336 -1.19 -24.45 6.85
CA VAL A 336 -1.09 -23.00 6.61
C VAL A 336 0.30 -22.52 7.00
N MET A 337 1.03 -22.03 6.01
CA MET A 337 2.34 -21.41 6.18
C MET A 337 2.18 -19.89 6.12
N VAL A 338 2.89 -19.15 6.96
CA VAL A 338 2.87 -17.68 6.96
C VAL A 338 4.31 -17.21 6.87
N GLU A 339 4.63 -16.44 5.84
CA GLU A 339 6.00 -16.12 5.43
C GLU A 339 6.18 -14.61 5.26
N LEU A 340 7.31 -14.10 5.76
CA LEU A 340 7.78 -12.77 5.40
C LEU A 340 8.33 -12.81 3.97
N ALA A 341 7.84 -11.93 3.10
CA ALA A 341 8.11 -12.02 1.67
C ALA A 341 9.60 -11.94 1.30
N SER A 342 10.38 -11.11 2.01
CA SER A 342 11.83 -11.00 1.81
C SER A 342 12.56 -12.33 2.09
N ASP A 343 12.38 -12.89 3.29
CA ASP A 343 13.01 -14.16 3.68
C ASP A 343 12.48 -15.34 2.84
N PHE A 344 11.23 -15.29 2.40
CA PHE A 344 10.66 -16.27 1.47
C PHE A 344 11.44 -16.34 0.15
N LEU A 345 11.80 -15.17 -0.40
CA LEU A 345 12.60 -15.02 -1.62
C LEU A 345 14.04 -15.45 -1.39
N ASP A 346 14.68 -14.98 -0.31
CA ASP A 346 16.07 -15.27 0.02
C ASP A 346 16.33 -16.79 0.10
N ARG A 347 15.42 -17.52 0.72
CA ARG A 347 15.52 -18.97 0.90
C ARG A 347 15.13 -19.78 -0.35
N ASN A 348 14.66 -19.12 -1.42
CA ASN A 348 14.10 -19.79 -2.59
C ASN A 348 13.07 -20.85 -2.18
N THR A 349 12.09 -20.45 -1.38
CA THR A 349 11.15 -21.36 -0.71
C THR A 349 10.46 -22.29 -1.72
N PRO A 350 10.36 -23.62 -1.46
CA PRO A 350 9.70 -24.55 -2.37
C PRO A 350 8.18 -24.31 -2.49
N VAL A 351 7.74 -24.08 -3.73
CA VAL A 351 6.32 -23.89 -4.09
C VAL A 351 5.94 -24.90 -5.18
N PHE A 352 4.76 -25.47 -5.05
CA PHE A 352 4.21 -26.50 -5.92
C PHE A 352 2.91 -26.04 -6.58
N ARG A 353 2.46 -26.80 -7.59
CA ARG A 353 1.27 -26.46 -8.39
C ARG A 353 -0.05 -26.59 -7.63
N ASP A 354 -0.06 -27.38 -6.56
CA ASP A 354 -1.20 -27.59 -5.67
C ASP A 354 -1.14 -26.73 -4.39
N ASP A 355 -0.26 -25.73 -4.36
CA ASP A 355 -0.26 -24.67 -3.36
C ASP A 355 -1.22 -23.53 -3.77
N VAL A 356 -1.85 -22.93 -2.75
CA VAL A 356 -2.57 -21.66 -2.89
C VAL A 356 -1.77 -20.59 -2.15
N CYS A 357 -1.25 -19.63 -2.90
CA CYS A 357 -0.42 -18.54 -2.37
C CYS A 357 -1.26 -17.27 -2.22
N PHE A 358 -1.45 -16.82 -0.99
CA PHE A 358 -2.09 -15.55 -0.65
C PHE A 358 -1.07 -14.43 -0.55
N PHE A 359 -1.35 -13.31 -1.19
CA PHE A 359 -0.54 -12.09 -1.13
C PHE A 359 -1.32 -10.99 -0.43
N ILE A 360 -0.96 -10.72 0.83
CA ILE A 360 -1.66 -9.72 1.66
C ILE A 360 -0.89 -8.40 1.57
N SER A 361 -1.53 -7.36 1.02
CA SER A 361 -0.89 -6.07 0.82
C SER A 361 -1.90 -4.94 0.76
N GLN A 362 -1.84 -3.98 1.69
CA GLN A 362 -2.74 -2.82 1.66
C GLN A 362 -2.60 -2.04 0.34
N SER A 363 -1.36 -1.68 -0.04
CA SER A 363 -1.08 -0.91 -1.25
C SER A 363 -1.20 -1.73 -2.53
N GLY A 364 -0.96 -3.04 -2.45
CA GLY A 364 -0.85 -3.91 -3.62
C GLY A 364 0.42 -3.69 -4.46
N GLU A 365 1.38 -2.90 -3.96
CA GLU A 365 2.61 -2.49 -4.67
C GLU A 365 3.90 -2.78 -3.88
N THR A 366 3.80 -3.44 -2.72
CA THR A 366 4.98 -3.79 -1.90
C THR A 366 5.94 -4.69 -2.69
N ALA A 367 7.19 -4.26 -2.84
CA ALA A 367 8.17 -4.85 -3.77
C ALA A 367 8.40 -6.35 -3.52
N ASP A 368 8.80 -6.74 -2.30
CA ASP A 368 9.04 -8.15 -1.96
C ASP A 368 7.79 -9.02 -2.16
N SER A 369 6.61 -8.53 -1.77
CA SER A 369 5.35 -9.26 -1.96
C SER A 369 5.03 -9.46 -3.44
N LEU A 370 5.29 -8.47 -4.30
CA LEU A 370 5.08 -8.55 -5.74
C LEU A 370 6.10 -9.49 -6.41
N LEU A 371 7.36 -9.46 -5.98
CA LEU A 371 8.38 -10.40 -6.44
C LEU A 371 8.06 -11.83 -6.03
N ALA A 372 7.61 -12.04 -4.79
CA ALA A 372 7.14 -13.34 -4.31
C ALA A 372 5.91 -13.84 -5.10
N LEU A 373 5.00 -12.93 -5.49
CA LEU A 373 3.88 -13.26 -6.38
C LEU A 373 4.38 -13.83 -7.71
N ARG A 374 5.26 -13.09 -8.38
CA ARG A 374 5.84 -13.52 -9.67
C ARG A 374 6.62 -14.82 -9.53
N TYR A 375 7.33 -15.01 -8.42
CA TYR A 375 8.04 -16.25 -8.09
C TYR A 375 7.10 -17.45 -7.95
N CYS A 376 5.96 -17.30 -7.27
CA CYS A 376 4.95 -18.35 -7.11
C CYS A 376 4.22 -18.65 -8.43
N LYS A 377 3.87 -17.62 -9.21
CA LYS A 377 3.29 -17.79 -10.55
C LYS A 377 4.21 -18.56 -11.48
N GLY A 378 5.51 -18.27 -11.45
CA GLY A 378 6.52 -19.01 -12.22
C GLY A 378 6.59 -20.50 -11.89
N ARG A 379 6.08 -20.92 -10.72
CA ARG A 379 5.98 -22.33 -10.28
C ARG A 379 4.59 -22.94 -10.48
N GLY A 380 3.64 -22.17 -10.99
CA GLY A 380 2.29 -22.62 -11.33
C GLY A 380 1.38 -22.84 -10.13
N ALA A 381 1.66 -22.21 -8.99
CA ALA A 381 0.72 -22.15 -7.87
C ALA A 381 -0.48 -21.24 -8.19
N LEU A 382 -1.64 -21.51 -7.59
CA LEU A 382 -2.79 -20.63 -7.66
C LEU A 382 -2.56 -19.43 -6.74
N THR A 383 -2.76 -18.22 -7.26
CA THR A 383 -2.43 -16.97 -6.57
C THR A 383 -3.67 -16.16 -6.21
N VAL A 384 -3.73 -15.71 -4.95
CA VAL A 384 -4.87 -14.96 -4.39
C VAL A 384 -4.39 -13.62 -3.82
N GLY A 385 -4.91 -12.51 -4.34
CA GLY A 385 -4.59 -11.17 -3.83
C GLY A 385 -5.57 -10.70 -2.76
N ILE A 386 -5.08 -10.30 -1.58
CA ILE A 386 -5.86 -9.62 -0.53
C ILE A 386 -5.38 -8.17 -0.42
N THR A 387 -6.07 -7.26 -1.10
CA THR A 387 -5.57 -5.89 -1.32
C THR A 387 -6.58 -4.79 -0.98
N ASN A 388 -6.09 -3.57 -0.70
CA ASN A 388 -6.94 -2.40 -0.48
C ASN A 388 -6.86 -1.34 -1.59
N THR A 389 -6.13 -1.61 -2.67
CA THR A 389 -6.00 -0.71 -3.82
C THR A 389 -6.46 -1.42 -5.08
N VAL A 390 -7.56 -0.92 -5.66
CA VAL A 390 -8.11 -1.41 -6.93
C VAL A 390 -7.13 -1.13 -8.06
N GLY A 391 -6.88 -2.12 -8.92
CA GLY A 391 -5.97 -1.97 -10.06
C GLY A 391 -4.48 -1.98 -9.71
N SER A 392 -4.12 -2.23 -8.45
CA SER A 392 -2.73 -2.43 -8.04
C SER A 392 -2.08 -3.64 -8.72
N SER A 393 -0.75 -3.65 -8.81
CA SER A 393 0.03 -4.71 -9.46
C SER A 393 -0.31 -6.09 -8.90
N ILE A 394 -0.33 -6.27 -7.57
CA ILE A 394 -0.74 -7.55 -6.95
C ILE A 394 -2.16 -7.93 -7.35
N SER A 395 -3.12 -7.00 -7.32
CA SER A 395 -4.52 -7.32 -7.66
C SER A 395 -4.73 -7.72 -9.13
N ARG A 396 -3.91 -7.18 -10.05
CA ARG A 396 -3.97 -7.50 -11.49
C ARG A 396 -3.21 -8.77 -11.84
N GLU A 397 -2.10 -9.03 -11.16
CA GLU A 397 -1.24 -10.17 -11.46
C GLU A 397 -1.70 -11.46 -10.79
N THR A 398 -2.50 -11.43 -9.71
CA THR A 398 -3.07 -12.63 -9.11
C THR A 398 -4.21 -13.25 -9.93
N ASP A 399 -4.39 -14.56 -9.86
CA ASP A 399 -5.45 -15.29 -10.60
C ASP A 399 -6.86 -14.90 -10.10
N CYS A 400 -6.98 -14.66 -8.80
CA CYS A 400 -8.19 -14.15 -8.17
C CYS A 400 -7.86 -13.31 -6.93
N GLY A 401 -8.86 -12.65 -6.34
CA GLY A 401 -8.59 -11.80 -5.18
C GLY A 401 -9.80 -11.25 -4.45
N VAL A 402 -9.54 -10.64 -3.31
CA VAL A 402 -10.52 -9.96 -2.46
C VAL A 402 -10.02 -8.55 -2.19
N HIS A 403 -10.75 -7.56 -2.67
CA HIS A 403 -10.56 -6.19 -2.25
C HIS A 403 -11.12 -6.00 -0.84
N ILE A 404 -10.30 -5.66 0.16
CA ILE A 404 -10.76 -5.60 1.56
C ILE A 404 -11.75 -4.45 1.79
N ASN A 405 -11.77 -3.42 0.93
CA ASN A 405 -12.74 -2.33 0.97
C ASN A 405 -12.76 -1.58 2.31
N ALA A 406 -11.58 -1.30 2.88
CA ALA A 406 -11.43 -0.51 4.11
C ALA A 406 -11.52 1.02 3.85
N GLY A 407 -11.62 1.41 2.58
CA GLY A 407 -11.39 2.77 2.11
C GLY A 407 -9.90 3.13 2.07
N PRO A 408 -9.54 4.28 1.49
CA PRO A 408 -8.18 4.80 1.51
C PRO A 408 -7.63 4.86 2.94
N GLU A 409 -6.38 4.43 3.11
CA GLU A 409 -5.63 4.58 4.34
C GLU A 409 -4.50 5.57 4.01
N ILE A 410 -4.39 6.66 4.74
CA ILE A 410 -3.43 7.76 4.53
C ILE A 410 -2.35 7.73 5.61
N GLY A 411 -2.69 7.33 6.84
CA GLY A 411 -1.71 7.14 7.91
C GLY A 411 -0.59 6.19 7.51
N VAL A 412 0.66 6.48 7.89
CA VAL A 412 1.81 5.63 7.54
C VAL A 412 1.72 4.27 8.24
N ALA A 413 1.38 4.27 9.54
CA ALA A 413 1.16 3.04 10.29
C ALA A 413 -0.22 2.45 9.98
N SER A 414 -0.25 1.23 9.45
CA SER A 414 -1.52 0.56 9.12
C SER A 414 -2.37 0.28 10.36
N THR A 415 -3.69 0.49 10.25
CA THR A 415 -4.66 0.30 11.33
C THR A 415 -5.90 -0.42 10.81
N LYS A 416 -6.82 0.28 10.13
CA LYS A 416 -8.04 -0.30 9.57
C LYS A 416 -7.76 -1.33 8.48
N ALA A 417 -6.65 -1.22 7.75
CA ALA A 417 -6.31 -2.25 6.78
C ALA A 417 -5.93 -3.58 7.46
N TYR A 418 -5.29 -3.58 8.64
CA TYR A 418 -5.02 -4.81 9.41
C TYR A 418 -6.31 -5.53 9.81
N THR A 419 -7.25 -4.80 10.41
CA THR A 419 -8.52 -5.39 10.88
C THR A 419 -9.40 -5.82 9.72
N SER A 420 -9.42 -5.08 8.62
CA SER A 420 -10.11 -5.49 7.38
C SER A 420 -9.44 -6.70 6.70
N GLN A 421 -8.11 -6.82 6.69
CA GLN A 421 -7.39 -8.01 6.22
C GLN A 421 -7.75 -9.24 7.07
N PHE A 422 -7.78 -9.07 8.40
CA PHE A 422 -8.21 -10.10 9.34
C PHE A 422 -9.62 -10.60 8.97
N VAL A 423 -10.60 -9.70 8.86
CA VAL A 423 -11.99 -10.06 8.53
C VAL A 423 -12.11 -10.72 7.14
N ALA A 424 -11.36 -10.25 6.15
CA ALA A 424 -11.35 -10.85 4.81
C ALA A 424 -10.87 -12.31 4.82
N LEU A 425 -9.83 -12.62 5.59
CA LEU A 425 -9.29 -13.97 5.75
C LEU A 425 -10.23 -14.87 6.57
N ILE A 426 -10.94 -14.33 7.56
CA ILE A 426 -12.02 -15.07 8.26
C ILE A 426 -13.15 -15.43 7.30
N MET A 427 -13.60 -14.48 6.46
CA MET A 427 -14.63 -14.76 5.45
C MET A 427 -14.19 -15.84 4.46
N PHE A 428 -12.91 -15.84 4.07
CA PHE A 428 -12.35 -16.91 3.25
C PHE A 428 -12.39 -18.27 3.98
N ALA A 429 -12.00 -18.33 5.25
CA ALA A 429 -12.06 -19.55 6.05
C ALA A 429 -13.51 -20.09 6.19
N LEU A 430 -14.50 -19.20 6.36
CA LEU A 430 -15.92 -19.54 6.41
C LEU A 430 -16.47 -20.06 5.09
N LEU A 431 -15.94 -19.57 3.96
CA LEU A 431 -16.26 -20.05 2.62
C LEU A 431 -15.70 -21.46 2.40
N MET A 432 -14.50 -21.77 2.91
CA MET A 432 -13.84 -23.07 2.71
C MET A 432 -14.51 -24.24 3.44
N CYS A 433 -15.24 -23.99 4.53
CA CYS A 433 -15.92 -25.02 5.31
C CYS A 433 -17.44 -25.08 5.10
N ASP A 434 -17.97 -24.40 4.09
CA ASP A 434 -19.41 -24.22 3.91
C ASP A 434 -20.20 -25.53 3.72
N ASP A 435 -19.62 -26.51 3.04
CA ASP A 435 -20.22 -27.84 2.79
C ASP A 435 -20.02 -28.84 3.95
N ARG A 436 -19.35 -28.43 5.05
CA ARG A 436 -19.06 -29.33 6.18
C ARG A 436 -20.15 -29.24 7.25
N ILE A 437 -20.94 -30.31 7.39
CA ILE A 437 -22.03 -30.40 8.38
C ILE A 437 -21.51 -30.21 9.82
N SER A 438 -20.39 -30.84 10.16
CA SER A 438 -19.78 -30.76 11.50
C SER A 438 -19.35 -29.34 11.88
N MET A 439 -19.02 -28.50 10.90
CA MET A 439 -18.53 -27.13 11.13
C MET A 439 -19.65 -26.09 11.17
N GLN A 440 -20.90 -26.43 10.83
CA GLN A 440 -21.99 -25.45 10.81
C GLN A 440 -22.24 -24.72 12.14
N PRO A 441 -22.16 -25.37 13.32
CA PRO A 441 -22.28 -24.65 14.60
C PRO A 441 -21.19 -23.60 14.77
N ARG A 442 -19.93 -23.96 14.49
CA ARG A 442 -18.77 -23.08 14.56
C ARG A 442 -18.86 -21.92 13.56
N ARG A 443 -19.28 -22.20 12.32
CA ARG A 443 -19.53 -21.16 11.31
C ARG A 443 -20.57 -20.15 11.76
N ARG A 444 -21.70 -20.61 12.32
CA ARG A 444 -22.76 -19.73 12.84
C ARG A 444 -22.27 -18.87 14.00
N GLU A 445 -21.50 -19.46 14.92
CA GLU A 445 -20.87 -18.72 16.02
C GLU A 445 -20.00 -17.56 15.47
N ILE A 446 -19.08 -17.85 14.55
CA ILE A 446 -18.19 -16.84 13.97
C ILE A 446 -18.97 -15.78 13.19
N ILE A 447 -19.96 -16.16 12.38
CA ILE A 447 -20.78 -15.20 11.61
C ILE A 447 -21.59 -14.29 12.55
N GLN A 448 -22.13 -14.84 13.64
CA GLN A 448 -22.82 -14.03 14.65
C GLN A 448 -21.85 -13.12 15.40
N GLY A 449 -20.61 -13.57 15.64
CA GLY A 449 -19.51 -12.75 16.14
C GLY A 449 -19.19 -11.57 15.21
N LEU A 450 -19.06 -11.82 13.90
CA LEU A 450 -18.86 -10.79 12.88
C LEU A 450 -20.01 -9.76 12.85
N LYS A 451 -21.25 -10.20 13.11
CA LYS A 451 -22.42 -9.31 13.15
C LYS A 451 -22.32 -8.26 14.24
N VAL A 452 -21.86 -8.65 15.44
CA VAL A 452 -21.77 -7.75 16.61
C VAL A 452 -20.43 -7.02 16.69
N LEU A 453 -19.41 -7.48 15.95
CA LEU A 453 -18.05 -6.97 15.98
C LEU A 453 -17.94 -5.44 15.82
N PRO A 454 -18.67 -4.75 14.92
CA PRO A 454 -18.60 -3.30 14.80
C PRO A 454 -18.98 -2.55 16.09
N ASP A 455 -20.01 -3.03 16.80
CA ASP A 455 -20.44 -2.40 18.05
C ASP A 455 -19.49 -2.73 19.21
N LEU A 456 -18.89 -3.93 19.21
CA LEU A 456 -17.82 -4.28 20.15
C LEU A 456 -16.57 -3.42 19.94
N ILE A 457 -16.22 -3.10 18.69
CA ILE A 457 -15.14 -2.16 18.37
C ILE A 457 -15.46 -0.77 18.94
N LYS A 458 -16.69 -0.27 18.81
CA LYS A 458 -17.10 1.01 19.44
C LYS A 458 -16.98 0.97 20.96
N GLU A 459 -17.35 -0.14 21.60
CA GLU A 459 -17.16 -0.33 23.04
C GLU A 459 -15.67 -0.24 23.42
N VAL A 460 -14.77 -0.84 22.64
CA VAL A 460 -13.32 -0.72 22.86
C VAL A 460 -12.81 0.71 22.62
N LEU A 461 -13.28 1.40 21.57
CA LEU A 461 -12.90 2.79 21.30
C LEU A 461 -13.36 3.76 22.40
N SER A 462 -14.41 3.41 23.15
CA SER A 462 -14.85 4.20 24.32
C SER A 462 -13.84 4.16 25.49
N LEU A 463 -12.86 3.25 25.46
CA LEU A 463 -11.77 3.16 26.44
C LEU A 463 -10.64 4.15 26.18
N ASP A 464 -10.77 5.04 25.18
CA ASP A 464 -9.72 5.98 24.76
C ASP A 464 -9.12 6.78 25.93
N GLU A 465 -9.96 7.34 26.81
CA GLU A 465 -9.51 8.10 27.98
C GLU A 465 -8.74 7.24 28.99
N GLU A 466 -9.11 5.98 29.17
CA GLU A 466 -8.41 5.04 30.05
C GLU A 466 -7.02 4.71 29.48
N ILE A 467 -6.96 4.48 28.16
CA ILE A 467 -5.71 4.19 27.46
C ILE A 467 -4.80 5.41 27.45
N GLN A 468 -5.34 6.63 27.33
CA GLN A 468 -4.57 7.87 27.43
C GLN A 468 -3.89 8.01 28.81
N LYS A 469 -4.59 7.64 29.90
CA LYS A 469 -4.00 7.63 31.26
C LYS A 469 -2.84 6.63 31.36
N LEU A 470 -2.99 5.43 30.78
CA LEU A 470 -1.91 4.44 30.73
C LEU A 470 -0.72 4.93 29.89
N ALA A 471 -0.97 5.63 28.78
CA ALA A 471 0.08 6.25 27.98
C ALA A 471 0.88 7.28 28.80
N ALA A 472 0.23 8.06 29.67
CA ALA A 472 0.88 9.01 30.56
C ALA A 472 1.80 8.34 31.61
N GLU A 473 1.56 7.08 31.97
CA GLU A 473 2.49 6.29 32.81
C GLU A 473 3.70 5.77 32.03
N LEU A 474 3.53 5.51 30.73
CA LEU A 474 4.50 4.81 29.90
C LEU A 474 5.36 5.72 29.02
N TYR A 475 4.97 6.98 28.76
CA TYR A 475 5.63 7.81 27.74
C TYR A 475 7.10 8.08 28.01
N GLN A 476 7.55 8.05 29.27
CA GLN A 476 8.97 8.23 29.63
C GLN A 476 9.79 6.92 29.54
N GLN A 477 9.12 5.77 29.40
CA GLN A 477 9.79 4.47 29.38
C GLN A 477 10.57 4.25 28.09
N LYS A 478 11.70 3.55 28.18
CA LYS A 478 12.51 3.24 26.99
C LYS A 478 12.05 1.98 26.28
N SER A 479 11.51 1.04 27.04
CA SER A 479 11.12 -0.27 26.55
C SER A 479 9.78 -0.72 27.10
N VAL A 480 9.11 -1.58 26.35
CA VAL A 480 7.90 -2.29 26.80
C VAL A 480 7.85 -3.68 26.16
N LEU A 481 7.59 -4.70 26.98
CA LEU A 481 7.38 -6.07 26.50
C LEU A 481 5.88 -6.35 26.39
N ILE A 482 5.43 -6.91 25.27
CA ILE A 482 4.03 -7.28 25.05
C ILE A 482 3.93 -8.79 24.93
N MET A 483 3.14 -9.43 25.78
CA MET A 483 3.10 -10.89 25.93
C MET A 483 1.72 -11.46 25.67
N GLY A 484 1.66 -12.54 24.89
CA GLY A 484 0.42 -13.22 24.52
C GLY A 484 0.71 -14.53 23.82
N ARG A 485 -0.32 -15.33 23.54
CA ARG A 485 -0.20 -16.63 22.86
C ARG A 485 -1.50 -16.98 22.12
N GLY A 486 -1.47 -18.05 21.33
CA GLY A 486 -2.63 -18.45 20.53
C GLY A 486 -3.03 -17.33 19.58
N TYR A 487 -4.32 -17.02 19.52
CA TYR A 487 -4.88 -15.93 18.72
C TYR A 487 -4.25 -14.56 19.00
N HIS A 488 -3.70 -14.36 20.20
CA HIS A 488 -3.13 -13.07 20.61
C HIS A 488 -1.62 -12.94 20.37
N TYR A 489 -0.96 -13.95 19.79
CA TYR A 489 0.45 -13.80 19.42
C TYR A 489 0.65 -12.70 18.39
N ALA A 490 -0.19 -12.67 17.34
CA ALA A 490 -0.18 -11.62 16.33
C ALA A 490 -0.48 -10.24 16.94
N THR A 491 -1.41 -10.17 17.91
CA THR A 491 -1.72 -8.92 18.62
C THR A 491 -0.49 -8.35 19.33
N CYS A 492 0.34 -9.19 19.93
CA CYS A 492 1.59 -8.74 20.57
C CYS A 492 2.61 -8.22 19.55
N LEU A 493 2.80 -8.95 18.44
CA LEU A 493 3.72 -8.53 17.38
C LEU A 493 3.27 -7.21 16.75
N GLU A 494 1.98 -7.07 16.45
CA GLU A 494 1.41 -5.87 15.84
C GLU A 494 1.46 -4.67 16.78
N GLY A 495 1.05 -4.82 18.04
CA GLY A 495 1.16 -3.74 19.02
C GLY A 495 2.61 -3.31 19.24
N ALA A 496 3.55 -4.27 19.26
CA ALA A 496 4.97 -3.96 19.39
C ALA A 496 5.53 -3.27 18.15
N LEU A 497 5.01 -3.56 16.96
CA LEU A 497 5.36 -2.85 15.73
C LEU A 497 4.80 -1.42 15.74
N LYS A 498 3.53 -1.22 16.08
CA LYS A 498 2.92 0.12 16.17
C LYS A 498 3.64 1.02 17.15
N ILE A 499 3.89 0.57 18.37
CA ILE A 499 4.64 1.34 19.36
C ILE A 499 6.03 1.71 18.83
N LYS A 500 6.71 0.77 18.15
CA LYS A 500 8.05 1.01 17.58
C LYS A 500 8.03 2.06 16.48
N GLU A 501 7.10 1.94 15.54
CA GLU A 501 7.00 2.79 14.34
C GLU A 501 6.74 4.27 14.68
N ILE A 502 5.81 4.56 15.60
CA ILE A 502 5.34 5.94 15.80
C ILE A 502 5.81 6.58 17.10
N THR A 503 6.19 5.77 18.10
CA THR A 503 6.66 6.30 19.41
C THR A 503 8.17 6.24 19.55
N TYR A 504 8.86 5.43 18.73
CA TYR A 504 10.28 5.11 18.83
C TYR A 504 10.72 4.51 20.18
N MET A 505 9.77 4.03 20.99
CA MET A 505 10.06 3.18 22.14
C MET A 505 10.50 1.81 21.65
N HIS A 506 11.43 1.18 22.37
CA HIS A 506 11.81 -0.20 22.07
C HIS A 506 10.72 -1.15 22.59
N SER A 507 9.77 -1.49 21.73
CA SER A 507 8.72 -2.46 22.01
C SER A 507 8.96 -3.79 21.33
N GLU A 508 8.75 -4.88 22.07
CA GLU A 508 8.97 -6.26 21.61
C GLU A 508 7.77 -7.15 21.96
N GLY A 509 7.28 -7.89 20.98
CA GLY A 509 6.21 -8.87 21.14
C GLY A 509 6.80 -10.24 21.43
N ILE A 510 6.44 -10.84 22.57
CA ILE A 510 6.99 -12.11 23.04
C ILE A 510 5.88 -13.14 23.15
N LEU A 511 6.10 -14.32 22.57
CA LEU A 511 5.22 -15.46 22.77
C LEU A 511 5.26 -15.90 24.24
N ALA A 512 4.13 -15.84 24.95
CA ALA A 512 4.09 -16.08 26.39
C ALA A 512 4.55 -17.50 26.81
N GLY A 513 4.47 -18.48 25.89
CA GLY A 513 5.02 -19.82 26.10
C GLY A 513 6.55 -19.85 26.20
N GLU A 514 7.23 -18.90 25.57
CA GLU A 514 8.70 -18.85 25.48
C GLU A 514 9.36 -18.14 26.65
N LEU A 515 8.60 -17.54 27.57
CA LEU A 515 9.15 -16.74 28.67
C LEU A 515 10.23 -17.48 29.47
N LYS A 516 9.99 -18.75 29.82
CA LYS A 516 10.94 -19.57 30.60
C LYS A 516 12.20 -19.96 29.82
N HIS A 517 12.21 -19.77 28.50
CA HIS A 517 13.31 -20.14 27.63
C HIS A 517 14.31 -18.99 27.40
N GLY A 518 14.21 -17.91 28.20
CA GLY A 518 15.18 -16.81 28.20
C GLY A 518 14.56 -15.45 28.50
N PRO A 519 13.51 -15.02 27.75
CA PRO A 519 12.99 -13.66 27.83
C PRO A 519 12.48 -13.21 29.21
N LEU A 520 12.06 -14.15 30.08
CA LEU A 520 11.66 -13.83 31.46
C LEU A 520 12.79 -13.18 32.29
N ALA A 521 14.06 -13.36 31.90
CA ALA A 521 15.20 -12.71 32.55
C ALA A 521 15.18 -11.18 32.44
N LEU A 522 14.46 -10.62 31.46
CA LEU A 522 14.28 -9.17 31.30
C LEU A 522 13.24 -8.59 32.27
N VAL A 523 12.44 -9.43 32.91
CA VAL A 523 11.34 -8.99 33.78
C VAL A 523 11.86 -8.66 35.16
N ASP A 524 11.66 -7.41 35.56
CA ASP A 524 11.83 -6.93 36.92
C ASP A 524 10.74 -5.90 37.26
N LYS A 525 10.90 -5.19 38.38
CA LYS A 525 9.97 -4.14 38.83
C LYS A 525 9.97 -2.86 37.96
N LEU A 526 10.97 -2.67 37.10
CA LEU A 526 11.15 -1.48 36.26
C LEU A 526 10.68 -1.71 34.83
N MET A 527 10.87 -2.92 34.30
CA MET A 527 10.48 -3.27 32.94
C MET A 527 8.96 -3.20 32.77
N PRO A 528 8.43 -2.30 31.92
CA PRO A 528 7.02 -2.28 31.59
C PRO A 528 6.63 -3.53 30.80
N VAL A 529 5.55 -4.17 31.24
CA VAL A 529 5.00 -5.36 30.59
C VAL A 529 3.52 -5.14 30.31
N ILE A 530 3.07 -5.48 29.10
CA ILE A 530 1.66 -5.59 28.74
C ILE A 530 1.37 -7.06 28.47
N MET A 531 0.35 -7.63 29.10
CA MET A 531 -0.06 -9.02 28.88
C MET A 531 -1.47 -9.08 28.32
N ILE A 532 -1.71 -10.00 27.39
CA ILE A 532 -3.03 -10.24 26.80
C ILE A 532 -3.56 -11.58 27.33
N ILE A 533 -4.67 -11.54 28.06
CA ILE A 533 -5.28 -12.71 28.71
C ILE A 533 -6.77 -12.70 28.38
N MET A 534 -7.16 -13.48 27.38
CA MET A 534 -8.57 -13.60 26.95
C MET A 534 -9.18 -14.93 27.37
N ARG A 535 -10.51 -14.97 27.38
CA ARG A 535 -11.31 -16.15 27.72
C ARG A 535 -11.40 -17.13 26.54
N ASP A 536 -10.26 -17.72 26.19
CA ASP A 536 -10.17 -18.80 25.20
C ASP A 536 -9.57 -20.09 25.80
N HIS A 537 -9.32 -21.10 24.96
CA HIS A 537 -8.74 -22.38 25.37
C HIS A 537 -7.30 -22.26 25.95
N THR A 538 -6.66 -21.10 25.85
CA THR A 538 -5.33 -20.81 26.40
C THR A 538 -5.37 -20.03 27.72
N TYR A 539 -6.54 -19.62 28.22
CA TYR A 539 -6.72 -18.82 29.44
C TYR A 539 -5.84 -19.27 30.61
N THR A 540 -5.92 -20.54 31.02
CA THR A 540 -5.14 -21.08 32.14
C THR A 540 -3.62 -20.99 31.89
N LYS A 541 -3.18 -21.16 30.64
CA LYS A 541 -1.77 -21.03 30.28
C LYS A 541 -1.31 -19.58 30.32
N CYS A 542 -2.17 -18.62 29.98
CA CYS A 542 -1.92 -17.19 30.11
C CYS A 542 -1.85 -16.75 31.57
N GLN A 543 -2.75 -17.26 32.42
CA GLN A 543 -2.68 -17.05 33.88
C GLN A 543 -1.36 -17.55 34.47
N ASN A 544 -0.90 -18.73 34.05
CA ASN A 544 0.40 -19.24 34.47
C ASN A 544 1.56 -18.34 34.04
N ALA A 545 1.47 -17.69 32.86
CA ALA A 545 2.48 -16.73 32.41
C ALA A 545 2.43 -15.43 33.26
N LEU A 546 1.23 -14.94 33.58
CA LEU A 546 1.05 -13.79 34.48
C LEU A 546 1.69 -14.02 35.84
N GLN A 547 1.43 -15.19 36.44
CA GLN A 547 2.04 -15.58 37.71
C GLN A 547 3.57 -15.60 37.64
N GLN A 548 4.16 -16.03 36.52
CA GLN A 548 5.61 -16.05 36.33
C GLN A 548 6.20 -14.63 36.31
N VAL A 549 5.54 -13.71 35.60
CA VAL A 549 5.93 -12.29 35.53
C VAL A 549 5.82 -11.63 36.91
N VAL A 550 4.69 -11.83 37.60
CA VAL A 550 4.46 -11.28 38.95
C VAL A 550 5.45 -11.85 39.96
N ALA A 551 5.79 -13.14 39.88
CA ALA A 551 6.81 -13.77 40.72
C ALA A 551 8.23 -13.22 40.49
N ARG A 552 8.46 -12.42 39.45
CA ARG A 552 9.70 -11.67 39.19
C ARG A 552 9.54 -10.17 39.46
N GLN A 553 8.54 -9.79 40.24
CA GLN A 553 8.21 -8.40 40.59
C GLN A 553 7.71 -7.55 39.42
N GLY A 554 7.46 -8.15 38.25
CA GLY A 554 6.81 -7.47 37.14
C GLY A 554 5.41 -7.01 37.53
N ARG A 555 5.04 -5.81 37.08
CA ARG A 555 3.73 -5.20 37.37
C ARG A 555 2.97 -4.96 36.06
N PRO A 556 2.51 -6.02 35.38
CA PRO A 556 1.99 -5.89 34.03
C PRO A 556 0.68 -5.09 33.99
N ILE A 557 0.47 -4.40 32.87
CA ILE A 557 -0.85 -3.96 32.44
C ILE A 557 -1.50 -5.14 31.72
N VAL A 558 -2.71 -5.52 32.09
CA VAL A 558 -3.36 -6.71 31.51
C VAL A 558 -4.53 -6.30 30.61
N ILE A 559 -4.47 -6.59 29.32
CA ILE A 559 -5.64 -6.53 28.44
C ILE A 559 -6.40 -7.84 28.67
N CYS A 560 -7.62 -7.76 29.19
CA CYS A 560 -8.43 -8.93 29.53
C CYS A 560 -9.90 -8.75 29.17
N ASP A 561 -10.63 -9.84 29.23
CA ASP A 561 -12.07 -9.84 29.09
C ASP A 561 -12.75 -9.02 30.21
N LYS A 562 -13.82 -8.28 29.88
CA LYS A 562 -14.56 -7.46 30.85
C LYS A 562 -15.22 -8.27 31.97
N ASP A 563 -15.54 -9.53 31.71
CA ASP A 563 -16.16 -10.43 32.67
C ASP A 563 -15.13 -11.30 33.43
N ASP A 564 -13.83 -11.05 33.23
CA ASP A 564 -12.75 -11.74 33.93
C ASP A 564 -12.45 -11.15 35.32
N TYR A 565 -13.40 -11.35 36.25
CA TYR A 565 -13.31 -10.82 37.61
C TYR A 565 -12.06 -11.28 38.38
N GLU A 566 -11.52 -12.46 38.07
CA GLU A 566 -10.32 -13.00 38.73
C GLU A 566 -9.08 -12.17 38.35
N THR A 567 -8.85 -11.96 37.06
CA THR A 567 -7.73 -11.14 36.57
C THR A 567 -7.87 -9.68 37.01
N ILE A 568 -9.08 -9.13 36.92
CA ILE A 568 -9.37 -7.74 37.28
C ILE A 568 -9.09 -7.48 38.77
N LYS A 569 -9.42 -8.44 39.64
CA LYS A 569 -9.18 -8.31 41.08
C LYS A 569 -7.69 -8.41 41.43
N ASN A 570 -6.95 -9.27 40.73
CA ASN A 570 -5.56 -9.59 41.06
C ASN A 570 -4.52 -8.71 40.34
N SER A 571 -4.93 -7.93 39.35
CA SER A 571 -4.06 -7.06 38.55
C SER A 571 -4.32 -5.60 38.90
N SER A 572 -3.27 -4.80 39.08
CA SER A 572 -3.41 -3.38 39.45
C SER A 572 -3.92 -2.51 38.29
N ARG A 573 -3.66 -2.91 37.04
CA ARG A 573 -4.00 -2.16 35.83
C ARG A 573 -4.53 -3.13 34.79
N THR A 574 -5.76 -2.90 34.32
CA THR A 574 -6.41 -3.75 33.34
C THR A 574 -7.10 -2.92 32.28
N ILE A 575 -6.97 -3.29 31.01
CA ILE A 575 -7.82 -2.79 29.92
C ILE A 575 -8.88 -3.85 29.64
N LYS A 576 -10.15 -3.51 29.89
CA LYS A 576 -11.27 -4.46 29.87
C LYS A 576 -11.97 -4.39 28.52
N VAL A 577 -11.66 -5.32 27.63
CA VAL A 577 -12.30 -5.42 26.31
C VAL A 577 -13.51 -6.36 26.38
N PRO A 578 -14.56 -6.14 25.57
CA PRO A 578 -15.69 -7.05 25.56
C PRO A 578 -15.33 -8.42 24.98
N HIS A 579 -16.07 -9.45 25.42
CA HIS A 579 -15.97 -10.80 24.90
C HIS A 579 -16.49 -10.89 23.46
N SER A 580 -15.79 -11.65 22.63
CA SER A 580 -16.21 -12.09 21.29
C SER A 580 -15.79 -13.54 21.07
N VAL A 581 -16.07 -14.05 19.87
CA VAL A 581 -15.60 -15.38 19.45
C VAL A 581 -14.07 -15.37 19.47
N ASP A 582 -13.46 -16.44 19.97
CA ASP A 582 -12.01 -16.57 20.18
C ASP A 582 -11.17 -16.15 18.97
N CYS A 583 -11.52 -16.61 17.76
CA CYS A 583 -10.81 -16.28 16.52
C CYS A 583 -11.05 -14.84 16.02
N LEU A 584 -11.97 -14.08 16.64
CA LEU A 584 -12.23 -12.66 16.36
C LEU A 584 -11.68 -11.74 17.45
N GLN A 585 -11.41 -12.26 18.65
CA GLN A 585 -10.94 -11.48 19.80
C GLN A 585 -9.61 -10.74 19.54
N GLY A 586 -8.81 -11.23 18.59
CA GLY A 586 -7.59 -10.56 18.12
C GLY A 586 -7.83 -9.14 17.59
N ILE A 587 -9.00 -8.89 16.98
CA ILE A 587 -9.41 -7.57 16.47
C ILE A 587 -9.68 -6.61 17.63
N LEU A 588 -10.37 -7.05 18.68
CA LEU A 588 -10.70 -6.22 19.83
C LEU A 588 -9.48 -5.93 20.70
N SER A 589 -8.58 -6.90 20.85
CA SER A 589 -7.40 -6.77 21.70
C SER A 589 -6.25 -5.96 21.08
N VAL A 590 -6.24 -5.74 19.76
CA VAL A 590 -5.21 -4.91 19.10
C VAL A 590 -5.52 -3.42 19.17
N ILE A 591 -6.79 -3.03 19.17
CA ILE A 591 -7.22 -1.63 19.14
C ILE A 591 -6.68 -0.84 20.35
N PRO A 592 -6.68 -1.37 21.59
CA PRO A 592 -6.05 -0.67 22.71
C PRO A 592 -4.57 -0.39 22.50
N LEU A 593 -3.85 -1.27 21.77
CA LEU A 593 -2.43 -1.06 21.46
C LEU A 593 -2.24 -0.02 20.34
N GLN A 594 -3.17 0.07 19.39
CA GLN A 594 -3.18 1.16 18.40
C GLN A 594 -3.39 2.52 19.07
N LEU A 595 -4.40 2.63 19.95
CA LEU A 595 -4.69 3.84 20.74
C LEU A 595 -3.52 4.18 21.68
N LEU A 596 -2.94 3.19 22.36
CA LEU A 596 -1.79 3.39 23.23
C LEU A 596 -0.60 3.95 22.45
N SER A 597 -0.33 3.39 21.27
CA SER A 597 0.74 3.88 20.38
C SER A 597 0.49 5.33 19.97
N PHE A 598 -0.75 5.66 19.58
CA PHE A 598 -1.15 7.02 19.22
C PHE A 598 -0.90 8.01 20.37
N HIS A 599 -1.43 7.72 21.57
CA HIS A 599 -1.29 8.61 22.73
C HIS A 599 0.17 8.74 23.20
N LEU A 600 0.94 7.66 23.15
CA LEU A 600 2.38 7.71 23.45
C LEU A 600 3.14 8.63 22.50
N ALA A 601 2.84 8.58 21.20
CA ALA A 601 3.47 9.45 20.21
C ALA A 601 3.08 10.91 20.41
N VAL A 602 1.80 11.19 20.67
CA VAL A 602 1.31 12.55 20.98
C VAL A 602 1.99 13.10 22.23
N LEU A 603 2.05 12.34 23.33
CA LEU A 603 2.71 12.75 24.57
C LEU A 603 4.22 13.00 24.39
N ARG A 604 4.86 12.31 23.43
CA ARG A 604 6.26 12.51 23.06
C ARG A 604 6.48 13.65 22.05
N GLY A 605 5.41 14.30 21.59
CA GLY A 605 5.49 15.39 20.62
C GLY A 605 5.87 14.93 19.21
N PHE A 606 5.57 13.68 18.85
CA PHE A 606 5.82 13.15 17.50
C PHE A 606 4.59 13.28 16.59
N ASP A 607 4.85 13.43 15.29
CA ASP A 607 3.82 13.40 14.25
C ASP A 607 3.47 11.94 13.94
N VAL A 608 2.25 11.55 14.28
CA VAL A 608 1.72 10.19 14.08
C VAL A 608 1.44 9.86 12.61
N ASP A 609 1.18 10.87 11.77
CA ASP A 609 0.91 10.67 10.34
C ASP A 609 2.22 10.57 9.53
N CYS A 610 3.34 11.05 10.09
CA CYS A 610 4.64 11.10 9.42
C CYS A 610 5.79 10.61 10.34
N PRO A 611 5.84 9.31 10.70
CA PRO A 611 6.95 8.75 11.46
C PRO A 611 8.27 8.91 10.69
N ARG A 612 9.35 9.15 11.42
CA ARG A 612 10.70 9.36 10.84
C ARG A 612 11.18 8.09 10.14
N ASN A 613 11.96 8.28 9.08
CA ASN A 613 12.65 7.25 8.31
C ASN A 613 11.75 6.25 7.56
N LEU A 614 10.44 6.42 7.59
CA LEU A 614 9.48 5.50 6.96
C LEU A 614 8.57 6.27 6.00
N ALA A 615 8.13 5.59 4.94
CA ALA A 615 6.97 5.98 4.17
C ALA A 615 5.91 4.86 4.21
N LYS A 616 4.70 5.17 3.78
CA LYS A 616 3.55 4.27 3.90
C LYS A 616 3.72 2.93 3.15
N SER A 617 4.32 2.95 1.96
CA SER A 617 4.48 1.75 1.12
C SER A 617 5.93 1.63 0.64
N VAL A 618 6.50 0.44 0.77
CA VAL A 618 7.84 0.10 0.28
C VAL A 618 7.71 -0.50 -1.13
N THR A 619 7.75 0.37 -2.14
CA THR A 619 7.53 -0.01 -3.55
C THR A 619 8.83 -0.24 -4.33
N VAL A 620 9.98 -0.13 -3.67
CA VAL A 620 11.33 -0.29 -4.23
C VAL A 620 12.23 -0.92 -3.18
N GLU A 621 13.26 -1.64 -3.63
CA GLU A 621 14.29 -2.27 -2.77
C GLU A 621 15.26 -1.26 -2.15
#